data_AF-A0A6I3V030-F1
#
_entry.id   AF-A0A6I3V030-F1
#
_cell.length_a   1.000
_cell.length_b   1.000
_cell.length_c   1.000
_cell.angle_alpha   90.00
_cell.angle_beta   90.00
_cell.angle_gamma   90.00
#
_symmetry.space_group_name_H-M   'P 1'
#
loop_
_entity.id
_entity.type
_entity.pdbx_description
1 polymer ?
#
loop_
_entity_poly.entity_id
_entity_poly.type
_entity_poly.pdbx_seq_one_letter_code
_entity_poly.pdbx_strand_id
1 'polypeptide(L)'
;MAKTKIYFWLKVDKKFFDNLFIKRLKNMPGGYTMTVIYIRLMLESLEDDCILYYEGYFDSLVQELALKLDVSEDDINMTVAYFTKCG
;
A
#
# COMPACT_ATOMS: atom_id res chain seq x y z
N MET A 1 36.09 9.08 -5.42
CA MET A 1 35.42 8.90 -4.11
C MET A 1 34.14 8.11 -4.35
N ALA A 2 33.98 6.95 -3.72
CA ALA A 2 32.73 6.20 -3.82
C ALA A 2 31.63 6.98 -3.08
N LYS A 3 30.48 7.23 -3.74
CA LYS A 3 29.31 7.83 -3.09
C LYS A 3 28.95 7.00 -1.86
N THR A 4 28.87 7.65 -0.69
CA THR A 4 28.38 7.04 0.54
C THR A 4 27.00 6.43 0.29
N LYS A 5 26.82 5.15 0.60
CA LYS A 5 25.51 4.50 0.52
C LYS A 5 24.58 5.14 1.56
N ILE A 6 23.51 5.76 1.11
CA ILE A 6 22.45 6.28 1.97
C ILE A 6 21.46 5.13 2.17
N TYR A 7 21.30 4.70 3.43
CA TYR A 7 20.34 3.66 3.80
C TYR A 7 19.10 4.35 4.37
N PHE A 8 17.96 4.22 3.68
CA PHE A 8 16.67 4.66 4.20
C PHE A 8 16.06 3.49 4.98
N TRP A 9 15.88 3.67 6.28
CA TRP A 9 15.15 2.72 7.12
C TRP A 9 13.70 3.17 7.19
N LEU A 10 12.77 2.28 6.81
CA LEU A 10 11.35 2.51 6.98
C LEU A 10 11.01 2.48 8.47
N LYS A 11 10.56 3.60 9.04
CA LYS A 11 10.08 3.66 10.42
C LYS A 11 8.57 3.43 10.46
N VAL A 12 8.17 2.18 10.64
CA VAL A 12 6.77 1.79 10.83
C VAL A 12 6.43 1.87 12.33
N ASP A 13 5.19 2.23 12.66
CA ASP A 13 4.72 2.18 14.04
C ASP A 13 4.89 0.76 14.63
N LYS A 14 5.41 0.67 15.87
CA LYS A 14 5.69 -0.62 16.51
C LYS A 14 4.44 -1.48 16.67
N LYS A 15 3.25 -0.88 16.78
CA LYS A 15 1.97 -1.56 16.93
C LYS A 15 1.28 -1.82 15.60
N PHE A 16 1.86 -1.45 14.45
CA PHE A 16 1.27 -1.67 13.14
C PHE A 16 0.84 -3.13 12.93
N PHE A 17 1.75 -4.07 13.17
CA PHE A 17 1.45 -5.50 13.05
C PHE A 17 0.67 -6.06 14.24
N ASP A 18 0.51 -5.30 15.31
CA ASP A 18 -0.31 -5.67 16.46
C ASP A 18 -1.78 -5.29 16.30
N ASN A 19 -2.07 -4.36 15.40
CA ASN A 19 -3.43 -3.97 15.04
C ASN A 19 -4.23 -5.20 14.59
N LEU A 20 -5.40 -5.41 15.20
CA LEU A 20 -6.31 -6.51 14.86
C LEU A 20 -6.69 -6.52 13.39
N PHE A 21 -6.82 -5.34 12.78
CA PHE A 21 -7.06 -5.17 11.35
C PHE A 21 -5.93 -5.80 10.52
N ILE A 22 -4.67 -5.45 10.81
CA ILE A 22 -3.49 -5.99 10.10
C ILE A 22 -3.29 -7.50 10.40
N LYS A 23 -3.57 -7.94 11.64
CA LYS A 23 -3.55 -9.37 11.99
C LYS A 23 -4.57 -10.17 11.20
N ARG A 24 -5.79 -9.64 11.03
CA ARG A 24 -6.84 -10.28 10.21
C ARG A 24 -6.45 -10.30 8.74
N LEU A 25 -5.91 -9.19 8.22
CA LEU A 25 -5.43 -9.08 6.84
C LEU A 25 -4.46 -10.19 6.47
N LYS A 26 -3.41 -10.36 7.28
CA LYS A 26 -2.37 -11.37 7.08
C LYS A 26 -2.89 -12.82 7.02
N ASN A 27 -4.01 -13.11 7.68
CA ASN A 27 -4.57 -14.46 7.74
C ASN A 27 -5.45 -14.81 6.52
N MET A 28 -5.71 -13.85 5.63
CA MET A 28 -6.45 -14.10 4.39
C MET A 28 -5.52 -14.60 3.28
N PRO A 29 -6.06 -15.30 2.26
CA PRO A 29 -5.32 -15.57 1.03
C PRO A 29 -4.78 -14.26 0.43
N GLY A 30 -3.48 -14.22 0.11
CA GLY A 30 -2.84 -12.99 -0.38
C GLY A 30 -2.60 -11.91 0.68
N GLY A 31 -2.90 -12.17 1.96
CA GLY A 31 -2.86 -11.18 3.03
C GLY A 31 -1.52 -10.46 3.21
N TYR A 32 -0.40 -11.16 3.00
CA TYR A 32 0.93 -10.53 3.03
C TYR A 32 1.15 -9.59 1.84
N THR A 33 0.74 -9.98 0.63
CA THR A 33 0.77 -9.11 -0.57
C THR A 33 -0.03 -7.85 -0.33
N MET A 34 -1.27 -7.99 0.16
CA MET A 34 -2.14 -6.86 0.47
C MET A 34 -1.56 -5.96 1.57
N THR A 35 -0.89 -6.54 2.57
CA THR A 35 -0.22 -5.75 3.63
C THR A 35 0.92 -4.91 3.06
N VAL A 36 1.70 -5.46 2.13
CA VAL A 36 2.77 -4.72 1.44
C VAL A 36 2.17 -3.62 0.58
N ILE A 37 1.12 -3.90 -0.20
CA ILE A 37 0.42 -2.89 -1.02
C ILE A 37 -0.11 -1.76 -0.14
N TYR A 38 -0.72 -2.08 1.01
CA TYR A 38 -1.20 -1.05 1.94
C TYR A 38 -0.09 -0.13 2.44
N ILE A 39 1.06 -0.69 2.82
CA ILE A 39 2.21 0.12 3.24
C ILE A 39 2.67 1.01 2.08
N ARG A 40 2.68 0.50 0.85
CA ARG A 40 3.06 1.28 -0.34
C ARG A 40 2.06 2.41 -0.62
N LEU A 41 0.76 2.16 -0.50
CA LEU A 41 -0.27 3.20 -0.62
C LEU A 41 -0.11 4.29 0.44
N MET A 42 0.16 3.91 1.70
CA MET A 42 0.44 4.90 2.75
C MET A 42 1.67 5.74 2.41
N LEU A 43 2.76 5.11 1.93
CA LEU A 43 3.98 5.81 1.53
C LEU A 43 3.74 6.78 0.38
N GLU A 44 2.99 6.35 -0.63
CA GLU A 44 2.64 7.18 -1.78
C GLU A 44 1.83 8.41 -1.35
N SER A 45 0.90 8.23 -0.40
CA SER A 45 0.07 9.32 0.10
C SER A 45 0.81 10.32 1.01
N LEU A 46 2.05 10.03 1.44
CA LEU A 46 2.77 10.89 2.40
C LEU A 46 3.11 12.27 1.84
N GLU A 47 3.32 12.38 0.54
CA GLU A 47 3.62 13.67 -0.12
C GLU A 47 2.36 14.56 -0.20
N ASP A 48 1.19 13.95 -0.08
CA ASP A 48 -0.12 14.50 -0.38
C ASP A 48 -1.06 14.51 0.84
N ASP A 49 -0.53 14.76 2.04
CA ASP A 49 -1.31 14.82 3.30
C ASP A 49 -2.20 13.58 3.55
N CYS A 50 -1.67 12.40 3.21
CA CYS A 50 -2.36 11.11 3.29
C CYS A 50 -3.55 10.97 2.32
N ILE A 51 -3.56 11.73 1.23
CA ILE A 51 -4.56 11.64 0.15
C ILE A 51 -3.92 10.93 -1.05
N LEU A 52 -4.66 10.02 -1.69
CA LEU A 52 -4.29 9.45 -2.97
C LEU A 52 -5.08 10.17 -4.06
N TYR A 53 -4.40 10.97 -4.87
CA TYR A 53 -5.00 11.63 -6.02
C TYR A 53 -5.12 10.68 -7.20
N TYR A 54 -6.24 10.81 -7.91
CA TYR A 54 -6.49 10.12 -9.16
C TYR A 54 -6.33 11.13 -10.30
N GLU A 55 -5.35 10.90 -11.16
CA GLU A 55 -5.04 11.81 -12.26
C GLU A 55 -6.02 11.67 -13.42
N GLY A 56 -6.76 10.54 -13.49
CA GLY A 56 -7.81 10.34 -14.48
C GLY A 56 -7.31 9.95 -15.87
N TYR A 57 -6.06 9.52 -15.98
CA TYR A 57 -5.47 9.02 -17.23
C TYR A 57 -5.95 7.60 -17.58
N PHE A 58 -6.45 6.86 -16.60
CA PHE A 58 -6.95 5.49 -16.76
C PHE A 58 -8.49 5.43 -16.69
N ASP A 59 -9.05 4.27 -17.01
CA ASP A 59 -10.49 4.03 -16.90
C ASP A 59 -10.92 3.77 -15.44
N SER A 60 -9.96 3.45 -14.55
CA SER A 60 -10.22 3.24 -13.13
C SER A 60 -9.03 3.56 -12.22
N LEU A 61 -9.34 3.93 -10.97
CA LEU A 61 -8.36 4.08 -9.89
C LEU A 61 -7.49 2.84 -9.70
N VAL A 62 -8.07 1.65 -9.90
CA VAL A 62 -7.38 0.37 -9.72
C VAL A 62 -6.25 0.22 -10.74
N GLN A 63 -6.51 0.56 -12.00
CA GLN A 63 -5.51 0.52 -13.06
C GLN A 63 -4.36 1.49 -12.80
N GLU A 64 -4.69 2.72 -12.40
CA GLU A 64 -3.69 3.74 -12.11
C GLU A 64 -2.81 3.33 -10.92
N LEU A 65 -3.41 2.83 -9.83
CA LEU A 65 -2.67 2.33 -8.67
C LEU A 65 -1.85 1.07 -8.99
N ALA A 66 -2.38 0.17 -9.82
CA ALA A 66 -1.67 -1.05 -10.24
C ALA A 66 -0.40 -0.70 -11.02
N LEU A 67 -0.51 0.25 -11.96
CA LEU A 67 0.64 0.73 -12.72
C LEU A 67 1.63 1.49 -11.83
N LYS A 68 1.13 2.42 -11.00
CA LYS A 68 1.96 3.26 -10.11
C LYS A 68 2.74 2.41 -9.10
N LEU A 69 2.12 1.35 -8.60
CA LEU A 69 2.73 0.43 -7.66
C LEU A 69 3.37 -0.79 -8.36
N ASP A 70 3.38 -0.93 -9.67
CA ASP A 70 3.95 -2.11 -10.34
C ASP A 70 3.46 -3.45 -9.73
N VAL A 71 2.15 -3.59 -9.59
CA VAL A 71 1.47 -4.78 -9.08
C VAL A 71 0.25 -5.11 -9.94
N SER A 72 -0.35 -6.29 -9.75
CA SER A 72 -1.54 -6.68 -10.51
C SER A 72 -2.79 -5.89 -10.08
N GLU A 73 -3.70 -5.63 -11.04
CA GLU A 73 -5.00 -5.04 -10.75
C GLU A 73 -5.83 -5.90 -9.77
N ASP A 74 -5.70 -7.23 -9.85
CA ASP A 74 -6.35 -8.15 -8.91
C ASP A 74 -5.87 -7.94 -7.47
N ASP A 75 -4.55 -7.79 -7.27
CA ASP A 75 -3.99 -7.52 -5.94
C ASP A 75 -4.43 -6.14 -5.40
N ILE A 76 -4.49 -5.12 -6.26
CA ILE A 76 -5.05 -3.81 -5.88
C ILE A 76 -6.53 -3.93 -5.52
N ASN A 77 -7.34 -4.59 -6.35
CA ASN A 77 -8.76 -4.80 -6.12
C ASN A 77 -9.02 -5.52 -4.80
N MET A 78 -8.33 -6.63 -4.54
CA MET A 78 -8.43 -7.35 -3.27
C MET A 78 -8.08 -6.44 -2.10
N THR A 79 -6.98 -5.69 -2.22
CA THR A 79 -6.50 -4.77 -1.18
C THR A 79 -7.56 -3.70 -0.91
N VAL A 80 -7.96 -2.92 -1.91
CA VAL A 80 -8.96 -1.84 -1.78
C VAL A 80 -10.30 -2.36 -1.25
N ALA A 81 -10.76 -3.52 -1.73
CA ALA A 81 -12.01 -4.13 -1.25
C ALA A 81 -11.94 -4.48 0.25
N TYR A 82 -10.79 -4.96 0.73
CA TYR A 82 -10.61 -5.24 2.14
C TYR A 82 -10.62 -3.97 2.99
N PHE A 83 -9.86 -2.95 2.59
CA PHE A 83 -9.79 -1.67 3.32
C PHE A 83 -11.12 -0.94 3.34
N THR A 84 -11.87 -0.95 2.24
CA THR A 84 -13.21 -0.31 2.17
C THR A 84 -14.23 -1.00 3.08
N LYS A 85 -14.06 -2.30 3.35
CA LYS A 85 -15.01 -3.08 4.16
C LYS A 85 -14.68 -3.10 5.66
N CYS A 86 -13.42 -2.89 6.03
CA CYS A 86 -12.92 -3.11 7.39
C CYS A 86 -12.22 -1.90 8.02
N GLY A 87 -11.96 -0.83 7.27
CA GLY A 87 -11.43 0.46 7.72
C GLY A 87 -12.54 1.48 7.92
#